data_AF-A0A0E4GC67-F1
#
_entry.id   AF-A0A0E4GC67-F1
#
_cell.length_a   1.000
_cell.length_b   1.000
_cell.length_c   1.000
_cell.angle_alpha   90.00
_cell.angle_beta   90.00
_cell.angle_gamma   90.00
#
_symmetry.space_group_name_H-M   'P 1'
#
loop_
_entity.id
_entity.type
_entity.pdbx_description
1 polymer ?
#
loop_
_entity_poly.entity_id
_entity_poly.type
_entity_poly.pdbx_seq_one_letter_code
_entity_poly.pdbx_strand_id
1 'polypeptide(L)'
;MASRVIQISFSDTEYTHLQAKAKAEGMTIALYIKNKVLEDTEFKKWFRELLERVSRIRPGTTFNIKAVMSTDWVNIDRGVRLAMGRAFYNYVVASKVEGVRPTHKDSANVQWYVTGGGQ
;
A
#
# COMPACT_ATOMS: atom_id res chain seq x y z
N MET A 1 -7.22 -17.53 -11.10
CA MET A 1 -5.89 -17.95 -11.58
C MET A 1 -5.17 -18.70 -10.47
N ALA A 2 -4.45 -19.77 -10.81
CA ALA A 2 -3.65 -20.52 -9.82
C ALA A 2 -2.42 -19.70 -9.41
N SER A 3 -2.19 -19.54 -8.11
CA SER A 3 -1.00 -18.86 -7.57
C SER A 3 0.19 -19.82 -7.53
N ARG A 4 1.36 -19.38 -7.99
CA ARG A 4 2.63 -20.11 -7.84
C ARG A 4 3.53 -19.39 -6.84
N VAL A 5 4.27 -20.14 -6.01
CA VAL A 5 5.14 -19.59 -4.97
C VAL A 5 6.59 -19.91 -5.30
N ILE A 6 7.47 -18.91 -5.12
CA ILE A 6 8.93 -19.06 -5.20
C ILE A 6 9.47 -18.86 -3.79
N GLN A 7 10.33 -19.78 -3.32
CA GLN A 7 11.10 -19.61 -2.09
C GLN A 7 12.53 -19.20 -2.46
N ILE A 8 13.05 -18.19 -1.76
CA ILE A 8 14.40 -17.64 -1.98
C ILE A 8 15.04 -17.50 -0.59
N SER A 9 16.24 -18.06 -0.44
CA SER A 9 17.04 -17.91 0.78
C SER A 9 17.99 -16.73 0.64
N PHE A 10 18.12 -15.94 1.69
CA PHE A 10 19.04 -14.81 1.77
C PHE A 10 19.94 -15.00 2.99
N SER A 11 21.20 -14.59 2.89
CA SER A 11 22.03 -14.34 4.07
C SER A 11 21.49 -13.16 4.88
N ASP A 12 21.91 -13.04 6.14
CA ASP A 12 21.47 -11.95 7.03
C ASP A 12 21.79 -10.56 6.44
N THR A 13 22.94 -10.42 5.78
CA THR A 13 23.37 -9.17 5.15
C THR A 13 22.50 -8.80 3.95
N GLU A 14 22.19 -9.77 3.09
CA GLU A 14 21.28 -9.59 1.94
C GLU A 14 19.86 -9.25 2.41
N TYR A 15 19.36 -9.96 3.44
CA TYR A 15 18.02 -9.73 3.98
C TYR A 15 17.91 -8.34 4.58
N THR A 16 18.89 -7.91 5.38
CA THR A 16 18.93 -6.57 5.98
C THR A 16 18.96 -5.47 4.92
N HIS A 17 19.78 -5.66 3.87
CA HIS A 17 19.84 -4.74 2.73
C HIS A 17 18.51 -4.63 1.99
N LEU A 18 17.86 -5.77 1.72
CA LEU A 18 16.54 -5.80 1.09
C LEU A 18 15.47 -5.15 1.97
N GLN A 19 15.51 -5.39 3.29
CA GLN A 19 14.59 -4.80 4.23
C GLN A 19 14.73 -3.27 4.26
N ALA A 20 15.95 -2.75 4.27
CA ALA A 20 16.22 -1.31 4.22
C ALA A 20 15.65 -0.68 2.94
N LYS A 21 15.92 -1.28 1.77
CA LYS A 21 15.41 -0.81 0.47
C LYS A 21 13.88 -0.87 0.39
N ALA A 22 13.27 -1.97 0.82
CA ALA A 22 11.82 -2.11 0.82
C ALA A 22 11.15 -1.09 1.77
N LYS A 23 11.71 -0.89 2.97
CA LYS A 23 11.24 0.13 3.93
C LYS A 23 11.38 1.54 3.37
N ALA A 24 12.49 1.85 2.71
CA ALA A 24 12.70 3.13 2.03
C ALA A 24 11.65 3.39 0.94
N GLU A 25 11.11 2.35 0.30
CA GLU A 25 10.00 2.45 -0.66
C GLU A 25 8.61 2.20 -0.03
N GLY A 26 8.50 1.95 1.29
CA GLY A 26 7.25 1.66 2.00
C GLY A 26 6.58 0.33 1.64
N MET A 27 7.35 -0.61 1.07
CA MET A 27 6.88 -1.89 0.57
C MET A 27 7.32 -3.05 1.47
N THR A 28 6.73 -4.22 1.30
CA THR A 28 7.30 -5.47 1.81
C THR A 28 8.46 -5.92 0.91
N ILE A 29 9.39 -6.73 1.42
CA ILE A 29 10.52 -7.26 0.62
C ILE A 29 10.03 -7.99 -0.63
N ALA A 30 9.02 -8.87 -0.50
CA ALA A 30 8.48 -9.62 -1.63
C ALA A 30 7.89 -8.70 -2.72
N LEU A 31 7.19 -7.64 -2.32
CA LEU A 31 6.62 -6.67 -3.25
C LEU A 31 7.71 -5.83 -3.91
N TYR A 32 8.72 -5.41 -3.15
CA TYR A 32 9.89 -4.71 -3.65
C TYR A 32 10.61 -5.53 -4.72
N ILE A 33 10.92 -6.80 -4.44
CA ILE A 33 11.55 -7.72 -5.42
C ILE A 33 10.66 -7.86 -6.66
N LYS A 34 9.37 -8.14 -6.49
CA LYS A 34 8.42 -8.30 -7.61
C LYS A 34 8.40 -7.05 -8.50
N ASN A 35 8.37 -5.87 -7.89
CA ASN A 35 8.32 -4.58 -8.60
C ASN A 35 9.63 -4.21 -9.30
N LYS A 36 10.78 -4.70 -8.80
CA LYS A 36 12.08 -4.52 -9.45
C LYS A 36 12.27 -5.48 -10.63
N VAL A 37 11.75 -6.71 -10.54
CA VAL A 37 11.96 -7.75 -11.58
C VAL A 37 10.97 -7.66 -12.73
N LEU A 38 9.68 -7.42 -12.45
CA LEU A 38 8.62 -7.49 -13.46
C LEU A 38 8.32 -6.15 -14.15
N GLU A 39 9.05 -5.10 -13.79
CA GLU A 39 8.77 -3.70 -14.17
C GLU A 39 7.26 -3.38 -14.09
N ASP A 40 6.71 -2.39 -14.78
CA ASP A 40 5.38 -1.78 -14.58
C ASP A 40 4.21 -2.74 -14.20
N THR A 41 4.00 -2.98 -12.89
CA THR A 41 3.01 -3.93 -12.39
C THR A 41 1.63 -3.29 -12.24
N GLU A 42 0.59 -4.11 -12.33
CA GLU A 42 -0.78 -3.73 -11.95
C GLU A 42 -0.82 -3.04 -10.57
N PHE A 43 0.03 -3.49 -9.64
CA PHE A 43 0.21 -2.84 -8.34
C PHE A 43 0.70 -1.40 -8.45
N LYS A 44 1.77 -1.11 -9.22
CA LYS A 44 2.29 0.25 -9.37
C LYS A 44 1.22 1.20 -9.94
N LYS A 45 0.49 0.74 -10.96
CA LYS A 45 -0.64 1.48 -11.55
C LYS A 45 -1.69 1.83 -10.49
N TRP A 46 -2.23 0.83 -9.79
CA TRP A 46 -3.31 1.05 -8.83
C TRP A 46 -2.85 1.78 -7.57
N PHE A 47 -1.60 1.58 -7.15
CA PHE A 47 -1.06 2.29 -5.99
C PHE A 47 -0.85 3.78 -6.28
N ARG A 48 -0.36 4.13 -7.47
CA ARG A 48 -0.30 5.53 -7.93
C ARG A 48 -1.69 6.15 -7.98
N GLU A 49 -2.66 5.46 -8.58
CA GLU A 49 -4.06 5.90 -8.64
C GLU A 49 -4.64 6.14 -7.24
N LEU A 50 -4.39 5.23 -6.30
CA LEU A 50 -4.81 5.39 -4.91
C LEU A 50 -4.25 6.67 -4.29
N LEU A 51 -2.95 6.93 -4.43
CA LEU A 51 -2.31 8.13 -3.88
C LEU A 51 -2.89 9.41 -4.49
N GLU A 52 -3.14 9.42 -5.80
CA GLU A 52 -3.75 10.55 -6.51
C GLU A 52 -5.19 10.81 -6.07
N ARG A 53 -5.99 9.76 -5.84
CA ARG A 53 -7.35 9.93 -5.31
C ARG A 53 -7.34 10.42 -3.88
N VAL A 54 -6.43 9.92 -3.05
CA VAL A 54 -6.27 10.35 -1.66
C VAL A 54 -5.88 11.82 -1.56
N SER A 55 -4.99 12.31 -2.43
CA SER A 55 -4.57 13.73 -2.42
C SER A 55 -5.71 14.70 -2.75
N ARG A 56 -6.78 14.23 -3.39
CA ARG A 56 -7.99 15.02 -3.70
C ARG A 56 -9.05 14.99 -2.60
N ILE A 57 -8.86 14.17 -1.56
CA ILE A 57 -9.82 14.07 -0.46
C ILE A 57 -9.76 15.36 0.35
N ARG A 58 -10.92 15.99 0.57
CA ARG A 58 -11.02 17.22 1.38
C ARG A 58 -10.48 16.95 2.78
N PRO A 59 -9.72 17.89 3.37
CA PRO A 59 -9.26 17.77 4.75
C PRO A 59 -10.43 17.57 5.73
N GLY A 60 -10.21 16.79 6.79
CA GLY A 60 -11.22 16.42 7.77
C GLY A 60 -12.10 15.23 7.36
N THR A 61 -11.87 14.62 6.20
CA THR A 61 -12.69 13.51 5.69
C THR A 61 -12.13 12.17 6.14
N THR A 62 -13.01 11.33 6.69
CA THR A 62 -12.71 9.94 7.03
C THR A 62 -12.91 9.03 5.82
N PHE A 63 -11.96 8.14 5.54
CA PHE A 63 -12.00 7.25 4.38
C PHE A 63 -11.34 5.90 4.65
N ASN A 64 -11.59 4.92 3.77
CA ASN A 64 -10.83 3.68 3.67
C ASN A 64 -10.49 3.41 2.19
N ILE A 65 -9.47 2.60 1.94
CA ILE A 65 -8.95 2.36 0.58
C ILE A 65 -10.04 1.79 -0.35
N LYS A 66 -10.92 0.92 0.15
CA LYS A 66 -12.01 0.35 -0.64
C LYS A 66 -12.97 1.44 -1.12
N ALA A 67 -13.33 2.38 -0.26
CA ALA A 67 -14.18 3.51 -0.61
C ALA A 67 -13.50 4.44 -1.62
N VAL A 68 -12.20 4.70 -1.48
CA VAL A 68 -11.43 5.55 -2.40
C VAL A 68 -11.33 4.94 -3.81
N MET A 69 -11.12 3.62 -3.89
CA MET A 69 -11.07 2.93 -5.18
C MET A 69 -12.45 2.71 -5.80
N SER A 70 -13.53 2.80 -5.00
CA SER A 70 -14.93 2.74 -5.46
C SER A 70 -15.18 1.57 -6.43
N THR A 71 -15.71 1.84 -7.63
CA THR A 71 -16.01 0.85 -8.68
C THR A 71 -14.77 0.11 -9.16
N ASP A 72 -13.58 0.69 -9.07
CA ASP A 72 -12.36 -0.01 -9.48
C ASP A 72 -11.97 -1.11 -8.50
N TRP A 73 -12.38 -1.02 -7.23
CA TRP A 73 -11.99 -1.97 -6.20
C TRP A 73 -12.30 -3.43 -6.57
N VAL A 74 -13.42 -3.68 -7.25
CA VAL A 74 -13.82 -5.04 -7.64
C VAL A 74 -13.01 -5.59 -8.81
N ASN A 75 -12.42 -4.71 -9.63
CA ASN A 75 -11.63 -5.07 -10.81
C ASN A 75 -10.15 -5.33 -10.46
N ILE A 76 -9.70 -4.94 -9.27
CA ILE A 76 -8.33 -5.16 -8.81
C ILE A 76 -8.17 -6.59 -8.29
N ASP A 77 -7.11 -7.27 -8.72
CA ASP A 77 -6.77 -8.60 -8.19
C ASP A 77 -6.67 -8.59 -6.65
N ARG A 78 -7.12 -9.68 -6.00
CA ARG A 78 -7.13 -9.78 -4.54
C ARG A 78 -5.73 -9.61 -3.94
N GLY A 79 -4.71 -10.18 -4.58
CA GLY A 79 -3.31 -10.06 -4.14
C GLY A 79 -2.83 -8.61 -4.21
N VAL A 80 -3.22 -7.88 -5.25
CA VAL A 80 -2.90 -6.46 -5.41
C VAL A 80 -3.62 -5.62 -4.36
N ARG A 81 -4.91 -5.85 -4.09
CA ARG A 81 -5.66 -5.16 -3.02
C ARG A 81 -5.00 -5.32 -1.64
N LEU A 82 -4.56 -6.53 -1.30
CA LEU A 82 -3.88 -6.81 -0.04
C LEU A 82 -2.51 -6.13 0.03
N ALA A 83 -1.76 -6.12 -1.08
CA ALA A 83 -0.49 -5.41 -1.16
C ALA A 83 -0.68 -3.89 -1.03
N MET A 84 -1.68 -3.31 -1.70
CA MET A 84 -2.03 -1.89 -1.61
C MET A 84 -2.40 -1.49 -0.19
N GLY A 85 -3.22 -2.29 0.51
CA GLY A 85 -3.60 -2.03 1.89
C GLY A 85 -2.39 -1.90 2.83
N ARG A 86 -1.45 -2.86 2.74
CA ARG A 86 -0.21 -2.83 3.54
C ARG A 86 0.71 -1.68 3.16
N ALA A 87 0.92 -1.47 1.86
CA ALA A 87 1.80 -0.40 1.37
C ALA A 87 1.26 0.97 1.78
N PHE A 88 -0.03 1.23 1.61
CA PHE A 88 -0.63 2.51 1.96
C PHE A 88 -0.54 2.78 3.47
N TYR A 89 -0.85 1.78 4.31
CA TYR A 89 -0.65 1.90 5.76
C TYR A 89 0.79 2.27 6.12
N ASN A 90 1.77 1.57 5.53
CA ASN A 90 3.18 1.85 5.77
C ASN A 90 3.59 3.26 5.31
N TYR A 91 3.04 3.73 4.18
CA TYR A 91 3.28 5.09 3.69
C TYR A 91 2.74 6.13 4.66
N VAL A 92 1.52 5.94 5.16
CA VAL A 92 0.89 6.83 6.14
C VAL A 92 1.69 6.85 7.45
N VAL A 93 2.05 5.69 8.00
CA VAL A 93 2.83 5.59 9.25
C VAL A 93 4.25 6.16 9.09
N ALA A 94 4.83 6.07 7.89
CA ALA A 94 6.11 6.70 7.57
C ALA A 94 5.99 8.18 7.16
N SER A 95 4.81 8.80 7.35
CA SER A 95 4.53 10.21 7.00
C SER A 95 4.82 10.56 5.53
N LYS A 96 4.68 9.60 4.62
CA LYS A 96 4.86 9.79 3.16
C LYS A 96 3.59 10.24 2.44
N VAL A 97 2.45 10.19 3.13
CA VAL A 97 1.19 10.76 2.64
C VAL A 97 0.87 11.93 3.55
N GLU A 98 1.05 13.13 3.02
CA GLU A 98 0.86 14.35 3.79
C GLU A 98 -0.58 14.48 4.28
N GLY A 99 -0.73 14.92 5.53
CA GLY A 99 -2.04 15.18 6.10
C GLY A 99 -2.94 13.95 6.19
N VAL A 100 -2.42 12.72 6.19
CA VAL A 100 -3.23 11.51 6.42
C VAL A 100 -2.75 10.82 7.68
N ARG A 101 -3.69 10.41 8.53
CA ARG A 101 -3.39 9.60 9.72
C ARG A 101 -4.29 8.37 9.80
N PRO A 102 -3.77 7.22 10.29
CA PRO A 102 -4.59 6.06 10.54
C PRO A 102 -5.49 6.32 11.74
N THR A 103 -6.68 5.74 11.75
CA THR A 103 -7.63 5.85 12.86
C THR A 103 -7.81 4.47 13.52
N HIS A 104 -8.95 3.82 13.30
CA HIS A 104 -9.27 2.51 13.83
C HIS A 104 -9.38 1.48 12.71
N LYS A 105 -9.50 0.22 13.11
CA LYS A 105 -10.03 -0.83 12.24
C LYS A 105 -11.47 -1.12 12.61
N ASP A 106 -12.32 -1.33 11.62
CA ASP A 106 -13.69 -1.77 11.87
C ASP A 106 -13.77 -3.27 12.21
N SER A 107 -14.98 -3.76 12.47
CA SER A 107 -15.24 -5.16 12.77
C SER A 107 -14.91 -6.12 11.62
N ALA A 108 -14.78 -5.60 10.39
CA ALA A 108 -14.31 -6.34 9.22
C ALA A 108 -12.78 -6.27 9.04
N ASN A 109 -12.05 -5.73 10.03
CA ASN A 109 -10.60 -5.54 10.03
C ASN A 109 -10.12 -4.61 8.90
N VAL A 110 -10.98 -3.71 8.40
CA VAL A 110 -10.63 -2.70 7.40
C VAL A 110 -10.03 -1.49 8.11
N GLN A 111 -8.86 -1.06 7.66
CA GLN A 111 -8.19 0.13 8.19
C GLN A 111 -8.84 1.41 7.67
N TRP A 112 -9.23 2.29 8.60
CA TRP A 112 -9.75 3.62 8.32
C TRP A 112 -8.69 4.71 8.54
N TYR A 113 -8.85 5.81 7.83
CA TYR A 113 -7.95 6.96 7.81
C TYR A 113 -8.75 8.26 7.88
N VAL A 114 -8.11 9.34 8.28
CA VAL A 114 -8.68 10.69 8.19
C VAL A 114 -7.65 11.64 7.60
N THR A 115 -8.08 12.52 6.70
CA THR A 115 -7.25 13.64 6.25
C THR A 115 -7.24 14.72 7.34
N GLY A 116 -6.08 15.17 7.78
CA GLY A 116 -5.92 16.31 8.68
C GLY A 116 -6.25 17.60 7.94
N GLY A 117 -7.22 18.36 8.45
CA GLY A 117 -7.25 19.81 8.23
C GLY A 117 -5.95 20.39 8.75
N GLY A 118 -5.28 21.20 7.94
CA GLY A 118 -4.15 22.00 8.42
C GLY A 118 -4.56 22.67 9.74
N GLN A 119 -3.74 22.48 10.77
CA GLN A 119 -3.70 23.40 11.88
C GLN A 119 -2.71 24.50 11.54
#